data_AF-A0A7S7Z5G7-F1
#
_entry.id   AF-A0A7S7Z5G7-F1
#
_cell.length_a   1.000
_cell.length_b   1.000
_cell.length_c   1.000
_cell.angle_alpha   90.00
_cell.angle_beta   90.00
_cell.angle_gamma   90.00
#
_symmetry.space_group_name_H-M   'P 1'
#
loop_
_entity.id
_entity.type
_entity.pdbx_description
1 polymer ?
#
loop_
_entity_poly.entity_id
_entity_poly.type
_entity_poly.pdbx_seq_one_letter_code
_entity_poly.pdbx_strand_id
1 'polypeptide(L)'
;MFERRVVFGKKQVISGDLKEPVRPAPDADAAPPAFHKKQWDDPRIGSMLRDAGFAPDDTASIAPTADNRLAVFAAANQRLQQRTEAFNRDMTARHGHCDALPFLVIDQKIWDGPHGAFLYAQMNLVGYDEWNVIMLAGDPQTTEACGLAGHPGFVPSVTQVMTEHVIAWEARHSALLKTFGITASGGRQLPNEQYEMEKDTLRREIIDKAGWMKPRIIEDLLRKG
;
A
#
# COMPACT_ATOMS: atom_id res chain seq x y z
N MET A 1 -58.86 -12.32 15.75
CA MET A 1 -57.59 -11.65 16.12
C MET A 1 -56.64 -12.73 16.58
N PHE A 2 -55.45 -12.78 15.98
CA PHE A 2 -54.44 -13.81 16.22
C PHE A 2 -53.51 -13.36 17.33
N GLU A 3 -53.34 -14.16 18.38
CA GLU A 3 -52.18 -14.03 19.27
C GLU A 3 -51.49 -15.40 19.42
N ARG A 4 -50.29 -15.45 18.86
CA ARG A 4 -49.39 -16.59 18.82
C ARG A 4 -48.58 -16.64 20.12
N ARG A 5 -48.63 -17.76 20.84
CA ARG A 5 -47.64 -18.13 21.86
C ARG A 5 -46.33 -18.50 21.17
N VAL A 6 -45.26 -17.76 21.48
CA VAL A 6 -43.88 -18.06 21.07
C VAL A 6 -43.33 -19.11 22.03
N VAL A 7 -42.97 -20.29 21.51
CA VAL A 7 -42.21 -21.32 22.24
C VAL A 7 -40.78 -21.30 21.72
N PHE A 8 -39.88 -20.81 22.58
CA PHE A 8 -38.43 -20.79 22.34
C PHE A 8 -37.84 -22.21 22.39
N GLY A 9 -36.85 -22.44 21.53
CA GLY A 9 -36.25 -23.73 21.20
C GLY A 9 -35.59 -24.49 22.35
N LYS A 10 -35.65 -25.82 22.21
CA LYS A 10 -35.08 -26.84 23.09
C LYS A 10 -33.54 -26.81 23.06
N LYS A 11 -32.93 -26.88 24.25
CA LYS A 11 -31.53 -27.31 24.47
C LYS A 11 -31.35 -28.75 23.96
N GLN A 12 -30.33 -28.98 23.14
CA GLN A 12 -29.64 -30.27 23.06
C GLN A 12 -28.25 -30.09 23.66
N VAL A 13 -27.98 -30.91 24.67
CA VAL A 13 -26.65 -31.18 25.22
C VAL A 13 -26.16 -32.43 24.50
N ILE A 14 -25.00 -32.38 23.86
CA ILE A 14 -24.20 -33.57 23.56
C ILE A 14 -22.79 -33.30 24.07
N SER A 15 -22.42 -34.11 25.06
CA SER A 15 -21.09 -34.27 25.62
C SER A 15 -20.20 -34.98 24.60
N GLY A 16 -19.01 -34.46 24.36
CA GLY A 16 -17.98 -35.09 23.56
C GLY A 16 -16.64 -34.40 23.84
N ASP A 17 -15.84 -35.02 24.71
CA ASP A 17 -14.42 -34.81 24.99
C ASP A 17 -13.83 -33.42 24.73
N LEU A 18 -13.62 -32.69 25.84
CA LEU A 18 -12.63 -31.61 25.94
C LEU A 18 -11.24 -32.20 25.66
N LYS A 19 -10.79 -32.16 24.40
CA LYS A 19 -9.36 -32.09 24.13
C LYS A 19 -8.87 -30.73 24.62
N GLU A 20 -7.95 -30.75 25.57
CA GLU A 20 -7.15 -29.58 25.94
C GLU A 20 -6.72 -28.83 24.67
N PRO A 21 -6.84 -27.49 24.62
CA PRO A 21 -6.22 -26.72 23.56
C PRO A 21 -4.71 -26.91 23.70
N VAL A 22 -4.15 -27.77 22.85
CA VAL A 22 -2.71 -27.87 22.64
C VAL A 22 -2.25 -26.46 22.29
N ARG A 23 -1.46 -25.84 23.17
CA ARG A 23 -0.73 -24.61 22.86
C ARG A 23 -0.02 -24.82 21.52
N PRO A 24 -0.17 -23.91 20.55
CA PRO A 24 0.71 -23.92 19.39
C PRO A 24 2.15 -23.91 19.91
N ALA A 25 2.98 -24.78 19.34
CA ALA A 25 4.42 -24.75 19.61
C ALA A 25 4.94 -23.32 19.32
N PRO A 26 5.95 -22.82 20.07
CA PRO A 26 6.39 -21.43 20.04
C PRO A 26 6.93 -20.91 18.69
N ASP A 27 6.94 -21.73 17.64
CA ASP A 27 7.38 -21.38 16.28
C ASP A 27 6.25 -21.19 15.26
N ALA A 28 4.97 -21.22 15.67
CA ALA A 28 3.85 -21.10 14.74
C ALA A 28 3.69 -19.70 14.10
N ASP A 29 4.43 -18.69 14.58
CA ASP A 29 4.40 -17.30 14.08
C ASP A 29 5.54 -16.97 13.09
N ALA A 30 6.39 -17.93 12.74
CA ALA A 30 7.42 -17.71 11.73
C ALA A 30 6.76 -17.64 10.35
N ALA A 31 6.85 -16.47 9.71
CA ALA A 31 6.41 -16.27 8.32
C ALA A 31 7.03 -17.36 7.42
N PRO A 32 6.25 -17.91 6.46
CA PRO A 32 6.71 -19.06 5.70
C PRO A 32 8.01 -18.71 4.95
N PRO A 33 9.06 -19.54 5.08
CA PRO A 33 10.32 -19.28 4.40
C PRO A 33 10.11 -19.23 2.88
N ALA A 34 10.82 -18.33 2.18
CA ALA A 34 10.68 -18.16 0.73
C ALA A 34 11.01 -19.44 -0.07
N PHE A 35 11.72 -20.38 0.53
CA PHE A 35 11.99 -21.70 -0.06
C PHE A 35 11.49 -22.80 0.87
N HIS A 36 10.75 -23.75 0.31
CA HIS A 36 10.28 -24.90 1.06
C HIS A 36 11.44 -25.83 1.43
N LYS A 37 11.33 -26.53 2.57
CA LYS A 37 12.34 -27.49 3.05
C LYS A 37 12.76 -28.52 1.98
N LYS A 38 11.81 -28.97 1.15
CA LYS A 38 12.07 -29.88 0.03
C LYS A 38 13.04 -29.33 -1.03
N GLN A 39 13.12 -28.01 -1.19
CA GLN A 39 14.06 -27.35 -2.11
C GLN A 39 15.46 -27.20 -1.51
N TRP A 40 15.56 -27.08 -0.18
CA TRP A 40 16.82 -27.08 0.55
C TRP A 40 17.46 -28.47 0.66
N ASP A 41 16.62 -29.49 0.83
CA ASP A 41 17.03 -30.90 0.95
C ASP A 41 17.40 -31.51 -0.41
N ASP A 42 17.02 -30.87 -1.53
CA ASP A 42 17.45 -31.30 -2.86
C ASP A 42 18.94 -30.96 -3.06
N PRO A 43 19.81 -31.94 -3.38
CA PRO A 43 21.25 -31.73 -3.46
C PRO A 43 21.68 -30.70 -4.53
N ARG A 44 20.90 -30.55 -5.61
CA ARG A 44 21.22 -29.64 -6.70
C ARG A 44 20.69 -28.25 -6.39
N ILE A 45 19.43 -28.16 -5.97
CA ILE A 45 18.77 -26.89 -5.67
C ILE A 45 19.34 -26.26 -4.40
N GLY A 46 19.54 -27.05 -3.34
CA GLY A 46 20.13 -26.59 -2.08
C GLY A 46 21.58 -26.13 -2.24
N SER A 47 22.39 -26.76 -3.11
CA SER A 47 23.73 -26.27 -3.44
C SER A 47 23.65 -24.93 -4.18
N MET A 48 22.82 -24.83 -5.22
CA MET A 48 22.66 -23.58 -5.98
C MET A 48 22.17 -22.42 -5.12
N LEU A 49 21.30 -22.66 -4.13
CA LEU A 49 20.84 -21.64 -3.19
C LEU A 49 21.98 -21.14 -2.27
N ARG A 50 22.84 -22.03 -1.77
CA ARG A 50 24.02 -21.67 -0.99
C ARG A 50 25.06 -20.92 -1.83
N ASP A 51 25.31 -21.37 -3.05
CA ASP A 51 26.26 -20.77 -3.98
C ASP A 51 25.82 -19.36 -4.42
N ALA A 52 24.50 -19.11 -4.44
CA ALA A 52 23.91 -17.79 -4.69
C ALA A 52 23.80 -16.90 -3.44
N GLY A 53 24.35 -17.31 -2.30
CA GLY A 53 24.42 -16.53 -1.07
C GLY A 53 23.17 -16.55 -0.20
N PHE A 54 22.19 -17.44 -0.46
CA PHE A 54 21.02 -17.60 0.40
C PHE A 54 21.33 -18.51 1.59
N ALA A 55 20.75 -18.21 2.74
CA ALA A 55 20.73 -19.09 3.89
C ALA A 55 19.29 -19.58 4.18
N PRO A 56 19.12 -20.83 4.65
CA PRO A 56 17.80 -21.39 4.95
C PRO A 56 17.01 -20.60 5.99
N ASP A 57 17.70 -19.89 6.88
CA ASP A 57 17.12 -19.07 7.95
C ASP A 57 17.37 -17.56 7.74
N ASP A 58 17.62 -17.13 6.50
CA ASP A 58 17.80 -15.71 6.20
C ASP A 58 16.47 -14.96 6.35
N THR A 59 16.43 -14.03 7.31
CA THR A 59 15.27 -13.16 7.57
C THR A 59 14.93 -12.26 6.38
N ALA A 60 15.86 -12.05 5.44
CA ALA A 60 15.61 -11.36 4.18
C ALA A 60 14.87 -12.23 3.13
N SER A 61 14.78 -13.55 3.35
CA SER A 61 14.08 -14.51 2.48
C SER A 61 12.66 -14.82 2.98
N ILE A 62 11.96 -13.82 3.53
CA ILE A 62 10.57 -13.95 3.97
C ILE A 62 9.65 -13.30 2.94
N ALA A 63 8.72 -14.06 2.37
CA ALA A 63 7.67 -13.48 1.52
C ALA A 63 6.81 -12.52 2.37
N PRO A 64 6.54 -11.27 1.93
CA PRO A 64 5.75 -10.33 2.72
C PRO A 64 4.35 -10.89 3.01
N THR A 65 4.04 -11.12 4.29
CA THR A 65 2.70 -11.52 4.74
C THR A 65 1.72 -10.35 4.61
N ALA A 66 0.40 -10.65 4.61
CA ALA A 66 -0.63 -9.61 4.61
C ALA A 66 -0.48 -8.64 5.80
N ASP A 67 -0.09 -9.16 6.97
CA ASP A 67 0.17 -8.38 8.17
C ASP A 67 1.35 -7.41 8.00
N ASN A 68 2.39 -7.83 7.28
CA ASN A 68 3.53 -6.96 6.97
C ASN A 68 3.12 -5.80 6.05
N ARG A 69 2.16 -6.01 5.14
CA ARG A 69 1.62 -4.93 4.30
C ARG A 69 0.86 -3.89 5.11
N LEU A 70 -0.02 -4.34 6.01
CA LEU A 70 -0.75 -3.45 6.90
C LEU A 70 0.20 -2.64 7.80
N ALA A 71 1.27 -3.26 8.30
CA ALA A 71 2.30 -2.58 9.08
C ALA A 71 3.03 -1.49 8.27
N VAL A 72 3.39 -1.76 7.01
CA VAL A 72 4.05 -0.78 6.13
C VAL A 72 3.14 0.43 5.89
N PHE A 73 1.85 0.21 5.58
CA PHE A 73 0.89 1.30 5.38
C PHE A 73 0.61 2.08 6.67
N ALA A 74 0.48 1.39 7.80
CA ALA A 74 0.30 2.03 9.11
C ALA A 74 1.50 2.92 9.46
N ALA A 75 2.72 2.42 9.29
CA ALA A 75 3.94 3.18 9.51
C ALA A 75 4.05 4.38 8.56
N ALA A 76 3.67 4.21 7.29
CA ALA A 76 3.67 5.29 6.31
C ALA A 76 2.62 6.38 6.63
N ASN A 77 1.42 5.98 7.05
CA ASN A 77 0.40 6.90 7.50
C ASN A 77 0.84 7.66 8.77
N GLN A 78 1.49 6.97 9.71
CA GLN A 78 2.06 7.61 10.90
C GLN A 78 3.14 8.64 10.53
N ARG A 79 4.04 8.32 9.59
CA ARG A 79 5.03 9.28 9.08
C ARG A 79 4.37 10.49 8.41
N LEU A 80 3.27 10.29 7.69
CA LEU A 80 2.50 11.38 7.11
C LEU A 80 1.89 12.27 8.20
N GLN A 81 1.25 11.69 9.21
CA GLN A 81 0.70 12.44 10.34
C GLN A 81 1.78 13.29 11.04
N GLN A 82 2.94 12.68 11.33
CA GLN A 82 4.08 13.39 11.94
C GLN A 82 4.57 14.56 11.08
N ARG A 83 4.64 14.37 9.75
CA ARG A 83 5.00 15.44 8.80
C ARG A 83 3.96 16.56 8.78
N THR A 84 2.67 16.23 8.78
CA THR A 84 1.58 17.21 8.84
C THR A 84 1.63 18.00 10.14
N GLU A 85 1.81 17.34 11.29
CA GLU A 85 1.95 18.01 12.58
C GLU A 85 3.19 18.91 12.63
N ALA A 86 4.33 18.45 12.11
CA ALA A 86 5.54 19.26 12.03
C ALA A 86 5.33 20.51 11.16
N PHE A 87 4.72 20.33 9.99
CA PHE A 87 4.36 21.42 9.10
C PHE A 87 3.45 22.45 9.79
N ASN A 88 2.39 22.00 10.46
CA ASN A 88 1.46 22.88 11.16
C ASN A 88 2.12 23.61 12.33
N ARG A 89 3.00 22.95 13.09
CA ARG A 89 3.76 23.62 14.16
C ARG A 89 4.67 24.71 13.61
N ASP A 90 5.43 24.41 12.56
CA ASP A 90 6.38 25.36 11.96
C ASP A 90 5.66 26.55 11.33
N MET A 91 4.54 26.31 10.65
CA MET A 91 3.73 27.37 10.03
C MET A 91 2.98 28.19 11.07
N THR A 92 2.44 27.57 12.13
CA THR A 92 1.81 28.30 13.24
C THR A 92 2.81 29.21 13.95
N ALA A 93 4.05 28.77 14.15
CA ALA A 93 5.10 29.60 14.74
C ALA A 93 5.43 30.85 13.90
N ARG A 94 5.25 30.78 12.57
CA ARG A 94 5.52 31.88 11.63
C ARG A 94 4.31 32.79 11.38
N HIS A 95 3.12 32.21 11.31
CA HIS A 95 1.91 32.86 10.80
C HIS A 95 0.79 32.99 11.86
N GLY A 96 1.03 32.50 13.08
CA GLY A 96 0.08 32.57 14.20
C GLY A 96 -1.00 31.48 14.19
N HIS A 97 -1.39 30.99 13.02
CA HIS A 97 -2.34 29.89 12.84
C HIS A 97 -1.99 29.08 11.59
N CYS A 98 -2.09 27.75 11.67
CA CYS A 98 -2.04 26.86 10.53
C CYS A 98 -2.74 25.53 10.84
N ASP A 99 -3.78 25.22 10.08
CA ASP A 99 -4.40 23.91 9.99
C ASP A 99 -4.30 23.40 8.55
N ALA A 100 -3.17 22.79 8.19
CA ALA A 100 -2.98 22.16 6.90
C ALA A 100 -3.30 20.65 6.98
N LEU A 101 -3.94 20.16 5.93
CA LEU A 101 -4.35 18.77 5.75
C LEU A 101 -3.71 18.17 4.49
N PRO A 102 -3.34 16.88 4.53
CA PRO A 102 -2.78 16.21 3.37
C PRO A 102 -3.87 15.85 2.35
N PHE A 103 -3.60 16.14 1.09
CA PHE A 103 -4.37 15.71 -0.06
C PHE A 103 -3.55 14.73 -0.91
N LEU A 104 -4.12 13.57 -1.24
CA LEU A 104 -3.47 12.55 -2.06
C LEU A 104 -3.78 12.77 -3.55
N VAL A 105 -2.74 12.85 -4.39
CA VAL A 105 -2.91 12.97 -5.85
C VAL A 105 -3.50 11.70 -6.43
N ILE A 106 -2.89 10.55 -6.14
CA ILE A 106 -3.50 9.23 -6.29
C ILE A 106 -4.30 8.97 -5.03
N ASP A 107 -5.62 9.16 -5.13
CA ASP A 107 -6.58 9.07 -4.05
C ASP A 107 -6.57 7.69 -3.37
N GLN A 108 -6.89 7.67 -2.07
CA GLN A 108 -6.96 6.45 -1.27
C GLN A 108 -7.89 5.38 -1.89
N LYS A 109 -8.97 5.78 -2.57
CA LYS A 109 -9.87 4.84 -3.26
C LYS A 109 -9.20 4.05 -4.39
N ILE A 110 -8.15 4.60 -5.01
CA ILE A 110 -7.37 3.89 -6.03
C ILE A 110 -6.45 2.87 -5.35
N TRP A 111 -5.84 3.24 -4.22
CA TRP A 111 -5.00 2.36 -3.41
C TRP A 111 -5.76 1.22 -2.76
N ASP A 112 -6.98 1.47 -2.28
CA ASP A 112 -7.86 0.44 -1.71
C ASP A 112 -8.66 -0.32 -2.79
N GLY A 113 -8.58 0.16 -4.03
CA GLY A 113 -9.30 -0.40 -5.17
C GLY A 113 -8.58 -1.56 -5.86
N PRO A 114 -9.13 -2.02 -7.00
CA PRO A 114 -8.59 -3.15 -7.76
C PRO A 114 -7.12 -2.99 -8.19
N HIS A 115 -6.67 -1.74 -8.36
CA HIS A 115 -5.33 -1.41 -8.85
C HIS A 115 -4.29 -1.19 -7.74
N GLY A 116 -4.70 -1.24 -6.46
CA GLY A 116 -3.81 -1.03 -5.32
C GLY A 116 -2.66 -2.02 -5.24
N ALA A 117 -2.93 -3.29 -5.58
CA ALA A 117 -1.91 -4.34 -5.60
C ALA A 117 -0.83 -4.10 -6.65
N PHE A 118 -1.18 -3.54 -7.81
CA PHE A 118 -0.20 -3.12 -8.82
C PHE A 118 0.71 -2.02 -8.26
N LEU A 119 0.13 -0.96 -7.69
CA LEU A 119 0.90 0.18 -7.18
C LEU A 119 1.82 -0.22 -6.02
N TYR A 120 1.32 -0.95 -5.03
CA TYR A 120 2.12 -1.33 -3.88
C TYR A 120 2.96 -2.59 -4.12
N ALA A 121 2.34 -3.73 -4.44
CA ALA A 121 3.06 -5.00 -4.43
C ALA A 121 3.98 -5.18 -5.65
N GLN A 122 3.64 -4.58 -6.80
CA GLN A 122 4.41 -4.76 -8.04
C GLN A 122 5.34 -3.57 -8.29
N MET A 123 4.88 -2.34 -8.07
CA MET A 123 5.70 -1.13 -8.23
C MET A 123 6.43 -0.71 -6.95
N ASN A 124 6.18 -1.34 -5.80
CA ASN A 124 6.77 -1.02 -4.49
C ASN A 124 6.50 0.42 -4.01
N LEU A 125 5.39 1.03 -4.45
CA LEU A 125 5.05 2.41 -4.12
C LEU A 125 4.20 2.49 -2.85
N VAL A 126 4.40 3.55 -2.06
CA VAL A 126 3.62 3.82 -0.86
C VAL A 126 2.87 5.13 -1.01
N GLY A 127 1.54 5.08 -0.92
CA GLY A 127 0.67 6.23 -1.23
C GLY A 127 0.77 7.43 -0.30
N TYR A 128 1.35 7.26 0.89
CA TYR A 128 1.52 8.34 1.88
C TYR A 128 2.89 9.04 1.78
N ASP A 129 3.76 8.60 0.87
CA ASP A 129 5.04 9.24 0.63
C ASP A 129 4.89 10.62 0.00
N GLU A 130 5.93 11.45 0.18
CA GLU A 130 5.93 12.86 -0.24
C GLU A 130 5.53 13.06 -1.69
N TRP A 131 5.95 12.19 -2.61
CA TRP A 131 5.65 12.33 -4.04
C TRP A 131 4.14 12.34 -4.36
N ASN A 132 3.30 11.74 -3.50
CA ASN A 132 1.86 11.65 -3.71
C ASN A 132 1.03 12.66 -2.89
N VAL A 133 1.66 13.43 -1.99
CA VAL A 133 0.97 14.28 -1.01
C VAL A 133 1.13 15.78 -1.34
N ILE A 134 0.04 16.53 -1.20
CA ILE A 134 0.01 18.01 -1.18
C ILE A 134 -0.49 18.46 0.19
N MET A 135 0.14 19.45 0.81
CA MET A 135 -0.41 20.11 2.01
C MET A 135 -1.33 21.25 1.58
N LEU A 136 -2.59 21.22 2.01
CA LEU A 136 -3.63 22.20 1.67
C LEU A 136 -4.27 22.75 2.94
N ALA A 137 -4.83 23.95 2.89
CA ALA A 137 -5.50 24.58 4.03
C ALA A 137 -6.81 23.85 4.39
N GLY A 138 -6.94 23.40 5.64
CA GLY A 138 -8.17 22.81 6.19
C GLY A 138 -9.26 23.84 6.50
N ASP A 139 -8.88 25.12 6.69
CA ASP A 139 -9.80 26.22 6.97
C ASP A 139 -9.44 27.50 6.17
N PRO A 140 -10.39 28.47 6.05
CA PRO A 140 -10.12 29.73 5.36
C PRO A 140 -9.01 30.56 6.00
N GLN A 141 -8.88 30.53 7.33
CA GLN A 141 -7.85 31.28 8.06
C GLN A 141 -6.44 30.83 7.67
N THR A 142 -6.23 29.54 7.44
CA THR A 142 -4.97 28.95 6.99
C THR A 142 -4.66 29.34 5.54
N THR A 143 -5.69 29.44 4.68
CA THR A 143 -5.52 29.97 3.32
C THR A 143 -4.92 31.38 3.36
N GLU A 144 -5.52 32.26 4.16
CA GLU A 144 -5.09 33.65 4.29
C GLU A 144 -3.73 33.81 4.98
N ALA A 145 -3.51 33.12 6.11
CA ALA A 145 -2.32 33.28 6.93
C ALA A 145 -1.08 32.59 6.34
N CYS A 146 -1.26 31.39 5.77
CA CYS A 146 -0.17 30.53 5.30
C CYS A 146 0.00 30.52 3.77
N GLY A 147 -0.91 31.14 3.01
CA GLY A 147 -0.85 31.19 1.54
C GLY A 147 -1.04 29.81 0.88
N LEU A 148 -1.72 28.89 1.55
CA LEU A 148 -2.02 27.55 1.02
C LEU A 148 -3.35 27.56 0.27
N ALA A 149 -3.48 26.74 -0.76
CA ALA A 149 -4.79 26.53 -1.39
C ALA A 149 -5.73 25.76 -0.46
N GLY A 150 -7.01 26.11 -0.47
CA GLY A 150 -8.05 25.43 0.32
C GLY A 150 -8.19 23.96 -0.04
N HIS A 151 -8.35 23.10 0.96
CA HIS A 151 -8.52 21.66 0.79
C HIS A 151 -9.92 21.39 0.19
N PRO A 152 -10.01 20.82 -1.03
CA PRO A 152 -11.28 20.66 -1.73
C PRO A 152 -12.14 19.50 -1.19
N GLY A 153 -11.61 18.73 -0.25
CA GLY A 153 -12.16 17.42 0.07
C GLY A 153 -11.89 16.46 -1.07
N PHE A 154 -12.90 15.66 -1.44
CA PHE A 154 -12.79 14.72 -2.55
C PHE A 154 -12.95 15.44 -3.89
N VAL A 155 -12.02 15.19 -4.83
CA VAL A 155 -12.05 15.77 -6.20
C VAL A 155 -12.24 14.66 -7.23
N PRO A 156 -13.50 14.37 -7.64
CA PRO A 156 -13.79 13.24 -8.54
C PRO A 156 -13.03 13.30 -9.86
N SER A 157 -12.84 14.49 -10.44
CA SER A 157 -12.15 14.66 -11.73
C SER A 157 -10.67 14.27 -11.66
N VAL A 158 -9.99 14.61 -10.57
CA VAL A 158 -8.59 14.21 -10.34
C VAL A 158 -8.51 12.70 -10.15
N THR A 159 -9.40 12.13 -9.33
CA THR A 159 -9.46 10.68 -9.11
C THR A 159 -9.71 9.94 -10.41
N GLN A 160 -10.61 10.42 -11.27
CA GLN A 160 -10.88 9.81 -12.57
C GLN A 160 -9.63 9.82 -13.47
N VAL A 161 -9.00 10.97 -13.64
CA VAL A 161 -7.78 11.11 -14.46
C VAL A 161 -6.66 10.19 -13.95
N MET A 162 -6.44 10.14 -12.64
CA MET A 162 -5.42 9.26 -12.07
C MET A 162 -5.79 7.78 -12.20
N THR A 163 -7.07 7.42 -12.12
CA THR A 163 -7.53 6.04 -12.35
C THR A 163 -7.23 5.60 -13.78
N GLU A 164 -7.50 6.44 -14.78
CA GLU A 164 -7.20 6.15 -16.19
C GLU A 164 -5.70 5.94 -16.42
N HIS A 165 -4.84 6.76 -15.80
CA HIS A 165 -3.40 6.57 -15.85
C HIS A 165 -2.94 5.26 -15.20
N VAL A 166 -3.48 4.94 -14.01
CA VAL A 166 -3.13 3.69 -13.30
C VAL A 166 -3.51 2.45 -14.10
N ILE A 167 -4.70 2.44 -14.73
CA ILE A 167 -5.12 1.35 -15.62
C ILE A 167 -4.14 1.19 -16.79
N ALA A 168 -3.72 2.30 -17.42
CA ALA A 168 -2.79 2.27 -18.54
C ALA A 168 -1.40 1.75 -18.12
N TRP A 169 -0.90 2.17 -16.95
CA TRP A 169 0.38 1.68 -16.41
C TRP A 169 0.32 0.20 -16.04
N GLU A 170 -0.75 -0.26 -15.40
CA GLU A 170 -0.94 -1.68 -15.07
C GLU A 170 -1.01 -2.54 -16.34
N ALA A 171 -1.69 -2.06 -17.39
CA ALA A 171 -1.73 -2.74 -18.68
C ALA A 171 -0.33 -2.84 -19.33
N ARG A 172 0.46 -1.76 -19.27
CA ARG A 172 1.86 -1.76 -19.74
C ARG A 172 2.73 -2.72 -18.94
N HIS A 173 2.61 -2.74 -17.62
CA HIS A 173 3.32 -3.68 -16.76
C HIS A 173 2.93 -5.13 -17.06
N SER A 174 1.64 -5.40 -17.23
CA SER A 174 1.14 -6.72 -17.62
C SER A 174 1.70 -7.16 -18.98
N ALA A 175 1.89 -6.23 -19.92
CA ALA A 175 2.56 -6.52 -21.19
C ALA A 175 4.05 -6.81 -21.01
N LEU A 176 4.76 -6.05 -20.16
CA LEU A 176 6.16 -6.32 -19.82
C LEU A 176 6.34 -7.73 -19.24
N LEU A 177 5.50 -8.12 -18.26
CA LEU A 177 5.51 -9.46 -17.69
C LEU A 177 5.40 -10.56 -18.76
N LYS A 178 4.48 -10.39 -19.72
CA LYS A 178 4.31 -11.33 -20.85
C LYS A 178 5.53 -11.36 -21.76
N THR A 179 6.08 -10.20 -22.13
CA THR A 179 7.26 -10.08 -23.00
C THR A 179 8.47 -10.81 -22.41
N PHE A 180 8.65 -10.72 -21.09
CA PHE A 180 9.78 -11.32 -20.39
C PHE A 180 9.50 -12.74 -19.86
N GLY A 181 8.33 -13.32 -20.18
CA GLY A 181 7.96 -14.68 -19.74
C GLY A 181 7.76 -14.81 -18.21
N ILE A 182 7.61 -13.69 -17.50
CA ILE A 182 7.42 -13.66 -16.05
C ILE A 182 5.95 -13.94 -15.77
N THR A 183 5.66 -15.11 -15.19
CA THR A 183 4.32 -15.38 -14.69
C THR A 183 4.04 -14.51 -13.47
N ALA A 184 2.79 -14.05 -13.32
CA ALA A 184 2.35 -13.23 -12.18
C ALA A 184 2.59 -13.88 -10.80
N SER A 185 2.93 -15.16 -10.76
CA SER A 185 3.24 -15.98 -9.58
C SER A 185 4.75 -16.10 -9.25
N GLY A 186 5.64 -15.33 -9.89
CA GLY A 186 7.02 -15.19 -9.41
C GLY A 186 7.89 -16.45 -9.52
N GLY A 187 7.64 -17.27 -10.55
CA GLY A 187 8.54 -18.37 -10.90
C GLY A 187 9.90 -17.81 -11.33
N ARG A 188 10.92 -18.02 -10.50
CA ARG A 188 12.27 -17.44 -10.59
C ARG A 188 13.02 -17.90 -11.86
N GLN A 189 12.79 -17.24 -12.98
CA GLN A 189 13.85 -17.04 -13.97
C GLN A 189 14.77 -15.92 -13.44
N LEU A 190 16.08 -16.01 -13.74
CA LEU A 190 17.09 -15.02 -13.37
C LEU A 190 16.54 -13.58 -13.50
N PRO A 191 16.85 -12.65 -12.57
CA PRO A 191 16.39 -11.28 -12.67
C PRO A 191 16.78 -10.74 -14.04
N ASN A 192 15.78 -10.50 -14.88
CA ASN A 192 16.01 -9.93 -16.17
C ASN A 192 16.28 -8.45 -15.92
N GLU A 193 17.56 -8.05 -15.95
CA GLU A 193 17.99 -6.67 -15.70
C GLU A 193 17.19 -5.68 -16.54
N GLN A 194 16.84 -6.05 -17.78
CA GLN A 194 16.03 -5.23 -18.66
C GLN A 194 14.59 -5.08 -18.14
N TYR A 195 13.97 -6.15 -17.61
CA TYR A 195 12.65 -6.04 -16.98
C TYR A 195 12.68 -5.14 -15.76
N GLU A 196 13.69 -5.28 -14.89
CA GLU A 196 13.81 -4.45 -13.69
C GLU A 196 14.04 -2.96 -14.07
N MET A 197 14.84 -2.69 -15.10
CA MET A 197 15.00 -1.33 -15.65
C MET A 197 13.69 -0.75 -16.21
N GLU A 198 12.91 -1.54 -16.94
CA GLU A 198 11.61 -1.13 -17.47
C GLU A 198 10.59 -0.89 -16.34
N LYS A 199 10.60 -1.76 -15.32
CA LYS A 199 9.77 -1.61 -14.12
C LYS A 199 10.12 -0.34 -13.36
N ASP A 200 11.41 -0.05 -13.16
CA ASP A 200 11.87 1.17 -12.50
C ASP A 200 11.57 2.43 -13.32
N THR A 201 11.57 2.32 -14.65
CA THR A 201 11.14 3.39 -15.54
C THR A 201 9.64 3.67 -15.37
N LEU A 202 8.82 2.62 -15.34
CA LEU A 202 7.38 2.75 -15.09
C LEU A 202 7.10 3.31 -13.68
N ARG A 203 7.82 2.86 -12.66
CA ARG A 203 7.73 3.40 -11.29
C ARG A 203 8.02 4.90 -11.25
N ARG A 204 9.08 5.35 -11.93
CA ARG A 204 9.42 6.78 -12.04
C ARG A 204 8.34 7.56 -12.78
N GLU A 205 7.79 7.03 -13.86
CA GLU A 205 6.70 7.67 -14.61
C GLU A 205 5.47 7.93 -13.72
N ILE A 206 5.10 6.99 -12.84
CA ILE A 206 4.00 7.16 -11.88
C ILE A 206 4.29 8.32 -10.91
N ILE A 207 5.49 8.33 -10.32
CA ILE A 207 5.94 9.37 -9.39
C ILE A 207 5.96 10.74 -10.07
N ASP A 208 6.54 10.82 -11.26
CA ASP A 208 6.67 12.06 -12.03
C ASP A 208 5.30 12.61 -12.44
N LYS A 209 4.37 11.73 -12.84
CA LYS A 209 3.01 12.14 -13.17
C LYS A 209 2.28 12.72 -11.96
N ALA A 210 2.38 12.08 -10.80
CA ALA A 210 1.80 12.62 -9.57
C ALA A 210 2.43 13.97 -9.22
N GLY A 211 3.76 14.09 -9.31
CA GLY A 211 4.48 15.35 -9.12
C GLY A 211 4.02 16.45 -10.08
N TRP A 212 3.80 16.14 -11.35
CA TRP A 212 3.31 17.06 -12.39
C TRP A 212 1.85 17.51 -12.16
N MET A 213 1.04 16.67 -11.53
CA MET A 213 -0.35 16.97 -11.18
C MET A 213 -0.45 17.94 -10.00
N LYS A 214 0.48 17.90 -9.05
CA LYS A 214 0.42 18.76 -7.85
C LYS A 214 0.25 20.25 -8.13
N PRO A 215 1.13 20.91 -8.91
CA PRO A 215 0.98 22.34 -9.16
C PRO A 215 -0.32 22.65 -9.91
N ARG A 216 -0.79 21.77 -10.79
CA ARG A 216 -2.07 21.95 -11.51
C ARG A 216 -3.28 21.91 -10.59
N ILE A 217 -3.27 20.95 -9.66
CA ILE A 217 -4.32 20.85 -8.64
C ILE A 217 -4.32 22.12 -7.80
N ILE A 218 -3.15 22.58 -7.35
CA ILE A 218 -3.01 23.82 -6.56
C ILE A 218 -3.52 25.02 -7.37
N GLU A 219 -3.07 25.20 -8.62
CA GLU A 219 -3.51 26.30 -9.49
C GLU A 219 -5.03 26.31 -9.71
N ASP A 220 -5.63 25.13 -9.95
CA ASP A 220 -7.07 25.01 -10.15
C ASP A 220 -7.86 25.31 -8.87
N LEU A 221 -7.31 24.98 -7.70
CA LEU A 221 -7.91 25.32 -6.41
C LEU A 221 -7.84 26.81 -6.14
N LEU A 222 -6.69 27.44 -6.40
CA LEU A 222 -6.49 28.88 -6.22
C LEU A 222 -7.35 29.72 -7.17
N ARG A 223 -7.73 29.20 -8.34
CA ARG A 223 -8.66 29.89 -9.25
C ARG A 223 -10.13 29.82 -8.81
N LYS A 224 -10.47 28.86 -7.93
CA LYS A 224 -11.85 28.58 -7.51
C LYS A 224 -12.18 29.09 -6.11
N GLY A 225 -11.15 29.34 -5.29
CA GLY A 225 -11.28 30.03 -4.00
C GLY A 225 -11.32 31.54 -4.19
#